data_AF-A0A1D8JK38-F1
#
_entry.id   AF-A0A1D8JK38-F1
#
_cell.length_a   1.000
_cell.length_b   1.000
_cell.length_c   1.000
_cell.angle_alpha   90.00
_cell.angle_beta   90.00
_cell.angle_gamma   90.00
#
_symmetry.space_group_name_H-M   'P 1'
#
loop_
_entity.id
_entity.type
_entity.pdbx_description
1 polymer ?
#
loop_
_entity_poly.entity_id
_entity_poly.type
_entity_poly.pdbx_seq_one_letter_code
_entity_poly.pdbx_strand_id
1 'polypeptide(L)'
;MAVNQPQSISNQRPNAQEIMQILRSQHSNLYAELDQAGMPRAITDYLFRLVVNYTLNQANTNQTAPQIYNQIQRQFPWLNLLYRQFNIPQNVVDRILVRVIQITLNELGNGGQQPGRDWIGWEDLGGVLTSAPTVASWQPNRLDVFARGTDQSLYHKWWDGRSWSNWETLGGVLTSAPAAVSWGPNRIDVFVRGTDNSLYHKWWDGSRWSDWESLGGTLTSGPAVSSRRPNQLDVFVRGTNQRLYKKTWNGSRWEDWEDLGGTLTSEPAAVSWGPNRIDVFARGQNQDLIHKWWNGSNWSNWESLGGVLTSGPAVSSSRPNQLDVFVRGTDQRLYKRTWNGSRWVDWEDLGGSITSAPAAVSWGPNRVDVFARGENQNLIHLYRGR
;
A
#
# COMPACT_ATOMS: atom_id res chain seq x y z
N MET A 1 57.36 -10.51 -7.69
CA MET A 1 55.95 -10.38 -8.13
C MET A 1 55.19 -11.53 -7.50
N ALA A 2 54.54 -11.28 -6.36
CA ALA A 2 53.72 -12.27 -5.67
C ALA A 2 52.26 -11.91 -5.93
N VAL A 3 51.53 -12.83 -6.56
CA VAL A 3 50.10 -12.70 -6.86
C VAL A 3 49.34 -12.99 -5.57
N ASN A 4 48.74 -11.96 -4.97
CA ASN A 4 47.76 -12.13 -3.90
C ASN A 4 46.45 -12.64 -4.52
N GLN A 5 46.11 -13.89 -4.21
CA GLN A 5 44.75 -14.40 -4.42
C GLN A 5 43.80 -13.75 -3.39
N PRO A 6 42.58 -13.32 -3.77
CA PRO A 6 41.58 -12.89 -2.80
C PRO A 6 41.12 -14.08 -1.96
N GLN A 7 41.17 -13.93 -0.63
CA GLN A 7 40.62 -14.89 0.31
C GLN A 7 39.12 -15.07 0.08
N SER A 8 38.70 -16.34 -0.04
CA SER A 8 37.30 -16.73 -0.05
C SER A 8 36.66 -16.39 1.30
N ILE A 9 35.77 -15.39 1.32
CA ILE A 9 34.86 -15.18 2.44
C ILE A 9 33.92 -16.38 2.45
N SER A 10 34.11 -17.30 3.40
CA SER A 10 33.18 -18.38 3.64
C SER A 10 31.84 -17.79 4.05
N ASN A 11 30.81 -17.93 3.21
CA ASN A 11 29.42 -17.71 3.59
C ASN A 11 29.04 -18.77 4.65
N GLN A 12 29.31 -18.50 5.92
CA GLN A 12 28.81 -19.32 7.01
C GLN A 12 27.30 -19.10 7.13
N ARG A 13 26.54 -20.19 7.12
CA ARG A 13 25.09 -20.15 7.42
C ARG A 13 24.91 -19.50 8.79
N PRO A 14 23.98 -18.54 8.95
CA PRO A 14 23.75 -17.91 10.25
C PRO A 14 23.39 -18.98 11.28
N ASN A 15 24.03 -18.90 12.44
CA ASN A 15 23.80 -19.85 13.53
C ASN A 15 22.59 -19.40 14.37
N ALA A 16 21.99 -20.33 15.12
CA ALA A 16 20.79 -20.04 15.91
C ALA A 16 20.97 -18.91 16.94
N GLN A 17 22.20 -18.64 17.39
CA GLN A 17 22.45 -17.58 18.37
C GLN A 17 22.33 -16.19 17.71
N GLU A 18 22.81 -16.03 16.48
CA GLU A 18 22.71 -14.79 15.71
C GLU A 18 21.24 -14.43 15.43
N ILE A 19 20.44 -15.41 15.01
CA ILE A 19 19.01 -15.21 14.75
C ILE A 19 18.26 -14.88 16.05
N MET A 20 18.61 -15.53 17.17
CA MET A 20 18.05 -15.18 18.48
C MET A 20 18.43 -13.76 18.93
N GLN A 21 19.62 -13.25 18.60
CA GLN A 21 20.00 -11.86 18.85
C GLN A 21 19.17 -10.87 18.00
N ILE A 22 18.93 -11.20 16.73
CA ILE A 22 18.06 -10.41 15.84
C ILE A 22 16.64 -10.35 16.40
N LEU A 23 16.07 -11.49 16.80
CA LEU A 23 14.74 -11.54 17.39
C LEU A 23 14.63 -10.66 18.65
N ARG A 24 15.64 -10.67 19.52
CA ARG A 24 15.63 -9.87 20.75
C ARG A 24 15.81 -8.38 20.52
N SER A 25 16.61 -8.00 19.53
CA SER A 25 16.98 -6.59 19.28
C SER A 25 16.04 -5.88 18.31
N GLN A 26 15.63 -6.56 17.24
CA GLN A 26 14.85 -5.96 16.14
C GLN A 26 13.37 -6.37 16.14
N HIS A 27 13.02 -7.45 16.84
CA HIS A 27 11.65 -7.98 16.92
C HIS A 27 11.18 -8.19 18.37
N SER A 28 11.60 -7.28 19.26
CA SER A 28 11.25 -7.31 20.68
C SER A 28 9.74 -7.26 20.94
N ASN A 29 8.96 -6.73 19.98
CA ASN A 29 7.50 -6.73 20.00
C ASN A 29 6.90 -8.15 20.05
N LEU A 30 7.54 -9.15 19.44
CA LEU A 30 7.09 -10.54 19.49
C LEU A 30 7.23 -11.14 20.91
N TYR A 31 8.27 -10.73 21.63
CA TYR A 31 8.44 -11.09 23.03
C TYR A 31 7.42 -10.38 23.92
N ALA A 32 7.20 -9.08 23.69
CA ALA A 32 6.24 -8.28 24.44
C ALA A 32 4.80 -8.80 24.28
N GLU A 33 4.44 -9.26 23.09
CA GLU A 33 3.10 -9.77 22.82
C GLU A 33 2.82 -11.12 23.53
N LEU A 34 3.80 -12.03 23.56
CA LEU A 34 3.69 -13.26 24.34
C LEU A 34 3.70 -12.99 25.85
N ASP A 35 4.48 -12.02 26.30
CA ASP A 35 4.51 -11.57 27.70
C ASP A 35 3.16 -11.00 28.13
N GLN A 36 2.56 -10.12 27.31
CA GLN A 36 1.21 -9.59 27.52
C GLN A 36 0.14 -10.68 27.49
N ALA A 37 0.33 -11.73 26.69
CA ALA A 37 -0.57 -12.87 26.67
C ALA A 37 -0.41 -13.79 27.90
N GLY A 38 0.59 -13.56 28.75
CA GLY A 38 0.83 -14.32 29.99
C GLY A 38 1.95 -15.36 29.91
N MET A 39 2.73 -15.38 28.82
CA MET A 39 3.87 -16.30 28.67
C MET A 39 5.14 -15.71 29.29
N PRO A 40 5.75 -16.38 30.28
CA PRO A 40 7.02 -15.93 30.86
C PRO A 40 8.14 -15.83 29.81
N ARG A 41 8.93 -14.76 29.90
CA ARG A 41 10.03 -14.49 28.94
C ARG A 41 11.01 -15.64 28.75
N ALA A 42 11.28 -16.41 29.81
CA ALA A 42 12.16 -17.59 29.73
C ALA A 42 11.56 -18.70 28.85
N ILE A 43 10.23 -18.89 28.92
CA ILE A 43 9.49 -19.85 28.10
C ILE A 43 9.41 -19.37 26.65
N THR A 44 9.20 -18.07 26.44
CA THR A 44 9.25 -17.45 25.12
C THR A 44 10.61 -17.63 24.44
N ASP A 45 11.70 -17.42 25.17
CA ASP A 45 13.06 -17.59 24.64
C ASP A 45 13.35 -19.05 24.28
N TYR A 46 12.92 -19.99 25.13
CA TYR A 46 13.00 -21.42 24.85
C TYR A 46 12.22 -21.80 23.58
N LEU A 47 10.99 -21.31 23.47
CA LEU A 47 10.09 -21.58 22.35
C LEU A 47 10.66 -21.02 21.04
N PHE A 48 11.14 -19.78 21.04
CA PHE A 48 11.73 -19.17 19.84
C PHE A 48 13.00 -19.91 19.43
N ARG A 49 13.85 -20.30 20.39
CA ARG A 49 15.05 -21.08 20.11
C ARG A 49 14.73 -22.47 19.54
N LEU A 50 13.69 -23.13 20.03
CA LEU A 50 13.20 -24.40 19.48
C LEU A 50 12.79 -24.23 18.02
N VAL A 51 11.99 -23.21 17.71
CA VAL A 51 11.49 -22.92 16.36
C VAL A 51 12.61 -22.52 15.40
N VAL A 52 13.55 -21.67 15.85
CA VAL A 52 14.74 -21.26 15.07
C VAL A 52 15.60 -22.48 14.74
N ASN A 53 15.95 -23.29 15.74
CA ASN A 53 16.75 -24.51 15.52
C ASN A 53 16.06 -25.49 14.58
N TYR A 54 14.75 -25.67 14.74
CA TYR A 54 13.98 -26.53 13.84
C TYR A 54 14.06 -26.05 12.39
N THR A 55 13.81 -24.76 12.19
CA THR A 55 13.81 -24.13 10.86
C THR A 55 15.20 -24.18 10.21
N LEU A 56 16.27 -23.97 10.98
CA LEU A 56 17.66 -24.08 10.51
C LEU A 56 18.02 -25.51 10.08
N ASN A 57 17.47 -26.53 10.74
CA ASN A 57 17.74 -27.93 10.45
C ASN A 57 16.94 -28.48 9.24
N GLN A 58 15.84 -27.83 8.85
CA GLN A 58 14.98 -28.20 7.71
C GLN A 58 15.47 -27.64 6.37
N ALA A 59 16.80 -27.52 6.15
CA ALA A 59 17.44 -26.71 5.11
C ALA A 59 17.25 -27.12 3.62
N ASN A 60 16.04 -27.54 3.23
CA ASN A 60 15.52 -27.50 1.86
C ASN A 60 14.52 -26.32 1.76
N THR A 61 15.03 -25.16 1.35
CA THR A 61 14.42 -23.81 1.41
C THR A 61 13.19 -23.55 0.51
N ASN A 62 12.50 -24.58 0.03
CA ASN A 62 11.29 -24.43 -0.79
C ASN A 62 9.98 -24.47 0.01
N GLN A 63 10.05 -24.63 1.34
CA GLN A 63 8.88 -24.66 2.20
C GLN A 63 8.51 -23.27 2.72
N THR A 64 7.22 -22.97 2.80
CA THR A 64 6.72 -21.71 3.35
C THR A 64 6.70 -21.76 4.89
N ALA A 65 6.75 -20.60 5.56
CA ALA A 65 6.69 -20.55 7.02
C ALA A 65 5.46 -21.29 7.62
N PRO A 66 4.25 -21.21 7.04
CA PRO A 66 3.11 -22.03 7.49
C PRO A 66 3.31 -23.54 7.34
N GLN A 67 4.03 -24.00 6.30
CA GLN A 67 4.32 -25.44 6.12
C GLN A 67 5.25 -25.95 7.21
N ILE A 68 6.32 -25.21 7.51
CA ILE A 68 7.25 -25.53 8.60
C ILE A 68 6.53 -25.45 9.95
N TYR A 69 5.67 -24.45 10.14
CA TYR A 69 4.86 -24.31 11.35
C TYR A 69 3.98 -25.54 11.61
N ASN A 70 3.27 -26.00 10.59
CA ASN A 70 2.44 -27.21 10.68
C ASN A 70 3.28 -28.46 10.99
N GLN A 71 4.50 -28.56 10.48
CA GLN A 71 5.42 -29.65 10.83
C GLN A 71 5.86 -29.58 12.29
N ILE A 72 6.21 -28.39 12.80
CA ILE A 72 6.54 -28.15 14.21
C ILE A 72 5.38 -28.58 15.11
N GLN A 73 4.14 -28.19 14.77
CA GLN A 73 2.96 -28.56 15.55
C GLN A 73 2.70 -30.08 15.58
N ARG A 74 2.97 -30.78 14.47
CA ARG A 74 2.88 -32.25 14.40
C ARG A 74 4.00 -32.94 15.19
N GLN A 75 5.20 -32.39 15.13
CA GLN A 75 6.38 -32.97 15.78
C GLN A 75 6.43 -32.72 17.28
N PHE A 76 5.87 -31.61 17.74
CA PHE A 76 5.84 -31.22 19.15
C PHE A 76 4.40 -30.99 19.65
N PRO A 77 3.55 -32.03 19.76
CA PRO A 77 2.16 -31.87 20.22
C PRO A 77 2.03 -31.27 21.63
N TRP A 78 3.08 -31.41 22.45
CA TRP A 78 3.16 -30.85 23.79
C TRP A 78 3.09 -29.31 23.80
N LEU A 79 3.41 -28.64 22.69
CA LEU A 79 3.27 -27.19 22.54
C LEU A 79 1.83 -26.73 22.79
N ASN A 80 0.84 -27.48 22.30
CA ASN A 80 -0.57 -27.16 22.55
C ASN A 80 -0.94 -27.28 24.04
N LEU A 81 -0.31 -28.19 24.77
CA LEU A 81 -0.48 -28.30 26.22
C LEU A 81 0.19 -27.12 26.94
N LEU A 82 1.38 -26.71 26.48
CA LEU A 82 2.08 -25.53 27.00
C LEU A 82 1.21 -24.28 26.84
N TYR A 83 0.63 -24.04 25.66
CA TYR A 83 -0.17 -22.83 25.42
C TYR A 83 -1.45 -22.81 26.27
N ARG A 84 -2.11 -23.96 26.42
CA ARG A 84 -3.27 -24.11 27.30
C ARG A 84 -2.92 -23.89 28.77
N GLN A 85 -1.76 -24.37 29.22
CA GLN A 85 -1.30 -24.17 30.60
C GLN A 85 -1.18 -22.69 30.97
N PHE A 86 -0.75 -21.85 30.04
CA PHE A 86 -0.63 -20.41 30.23
C PHE A 86 -1.86 -19.62 29.73
N ASN A 87 -2.93 -20.31 29.33
CA ASN A 87 -4.15 -19.71 28.78
C ASN A 87 -3.88 -18.74 27.60
N ILE A 88 -2.87 -19.06 26.78
CA ILE A 88 -2.49 -18.22 25.63
C ILE A 88 -3.46 -18.51 24.47
N PRO A 89 -4.06 -17.48 23.84
CA PRO A 89 -4.87 -17.67 22.64
C PRO A 89 -4.05 -18.30 21.51
N GLN A 90 -4.57 -19.39 20.93
CA GLN A 90 -3.86 -20.17 19.91
C GLN A 90 -3.47 -19.32 18.70
N ASN A 91 -4.38 -18.44 18.24
CA ASN A 91 -4.16 -17.52 17.12
C ASN A 91 -2.97 -16.56 17.33
N VAL A 92 -2.72 -16.14 18.59
CA VAL A 92 -1.59 -15.27 18.93
C VAL A 92 -0.27 -16.04 18.78
N VAL A 93 -0.21 -17.28 19.31
CA VAL A 93 0.98 -18.12 19.19
C VAL A 93 1.23 -18.54 17.75
N ASP A 94 0.19 -18.93 17.02
CA ASP A 94 0.28 -19.32 15.61
C ASP A 94 0.90 -18.20 14.78
N ARG A 95 0.40 -16.97 14.91
CA ARG A 95 0.92 -15.80 14.18
C ARG A 95 2.37 -15.50 14.57
N ILE A 96 2.69 -15.54 15.86
CA ILE A 96 4.04 -15.20 16.36
C ILE A 96 5.08 -16.24 15.93
N LEU A 97 4.76 -17.53 16.02
CA LEU A 97 5.70 -18.59 15.65
C LEU A 97 5.90 -18.68 14.13
N VAL A 98 4.84 -18.51 13.33
CA VAL A 98 4.99 -18.35 11.88
C VAL A 98 5.90 -17.17 11.54
N ARG A 99 5.80 -16.06 12.28
CA ARG A 99 6.65 -14.90 12.08
C ARG A 99 8.12 -15.15 12.46
N VAL A 100 8.39 -15.88 13.54
CA VAL A 100 9.75 -16.30 13.92
C VAL A 100 10.38 -17.22 12.86
N ILE A 101 9.60 -18.15 12.29
CA ILE A 101 10.04 -19.00 11.18
C ILE A 101 10.38 -18.15 9.95
N GLN A 102 9.52 -17.18 9.62
CA GLN A 102 9.76 -16.29 8.47
C GLN A 102 11.06 -15.48 8.63
N ILE A 103 11.30 -14.92 9.82
CA ILE A 103 12.56 -14.20 10.11
C ILE A 103 13.75 -15.15 9.96
N THR A 104 13.65 -16.36 10.50
CA THR A 104 14.72 -17.38 10.42
C THR A 104 15.02 -17.77 8.96
N LEU A 105 13.99 -17.96 8.13
CA LEU A 105 14.14 -18.26 6.71
C LEU A 105 14.74 -17.09 5.91
N ASN A 106 14.39 -15.86 6.27
CA ASN A 106 14.93 -14.66 5.64
C ASN A 106 16.44 -14.53 5.87
N GLU A 107 16.91 -14.83 7.09
CA GLU A 107 18.35 -14.84 7.41
C GLU A 107 19.09 -15.97 6.68
N LEU A 108 18.46 -17.15 6.49
CA LEU A 108 19.02 -18.26 5.71
C LEU A 108 19.15 -17.94 4.21
N GLY A 109 18.31 -17.06 3.67
CA GLY A 109 18.25 -16.71 2.25
C GLY A 109 19.23 -15.63 1.80
N ASN A 110 19.96 -14.99 2.70
CA ASN A 110 20.67 -13.73 2.43
C ASN A 110 22.09 -13.90 1.83
N GLY A 111 22.19 -14.72 0.78
CA GLY A 111 23.31 -14.77 -0.16
C GLY A 111 22.91 -14.58 -1.63
N GLY A 112 21.64 -14.32 -1.93
CA GLY A 112 21.18 -14.09 -3.29
C GLY A 112 19.72 -13.64 -3.34
N GLN A 113 19.49 -12.48 -3.94
CA GLN A 113 18.16 -11.94 -4.21
C GLN A 113 17.26 -12.97 -4.91
N GLN A 114 16.03 -13.12 -4.42
CA GLN A 114 14.87 -13.39 -5.27
C GLN A 114 13.76 -12.38 -4.94
N PRO A 115 13.47 -11.43 -5.85
CA PRO A 115 12.37 -10.48 -5.70
C PRO A 115 11.04 -11.24 -5.84
N GLY A 116 10.14 -11.13 -4.87
CA GLY A 116 8.78 -11.67 -4.97
C GLY A 116 8.03 -12.05 -3.68
N ARG A 117 8.56 -11.83 -2.46
CA ARG A 117 7.92 -12.34 -1.22
C ARG A 117 7.75 -11.36 -0.06
N ASP A 118 7.60 -10.06 -0.32
CA ASP A 118 7.25 -9.11 0.76
C ASP A 118 5.75 -8.73 0.79
N TRP A 119 4.95 -9.14 -0.20
CA TRP A 119 3.51 -8.90 -0.24
C TRP A 119 2.75 -10.11 0.31
N ILE A 120 1.77 -9.84 1.14
CA ILE A 120 1.27 -10.83 2.11
C ILE A 120 0.02 -11.60 1.62
N GLY A 121 -0.43 -11.33 0.38
CA GLY A 121 -1.61 -11.93 -0.28
C GLY A 121 -2.83 -10.99 -0.31
N TRP A 122 -3.83 -11.34 -1.14
CA TRP A 122 -5.08 -10.58 -1.28
C TRP A 122 -6.11 -10.97 -0.20
N GLU A 123 -6.66 -9.99 0.54
CA GLU A 123 -7.77 -10.12 1.51
C GLU A 123 -9.07 -9.57 0.92
N ASP A 124 -10.21 -10.26 1.10
CA ASP A 124 -11.55 -9.80 0.70
C ASP A 124 -12.22 -8.97 1.80
N LEU A 125 -12.57 -7.71 1.49
CA LEU A 125 -13.20 -6.76 2.41
C LEU A 125 -14.70 -6.58 2.16
N GLY A 126 -15.29 -7.37 1.27
CA GLY A 126 -16.71 -7.39 0.93
C GLY A 126 -17.20 -6.15 0.17
N GLY A 127 -18.52 -6.03 0.04
CA GLY A 127 -19.17 -4.99 -0.76
C GLY A 127 -19.22 -5.30 -2.26
N VAL A 128 -20.05 -4.57 -3.00
CA VAL A 128 -20.16 -4.66 -4.46
C VAL A 128 -19.80 -3.30 -5.06
N LEU A 129 -18.58 -3.21 -5.61
CA LEU A 129 -18.01 -1.93 -6.07
C LEU A 129 -18.28 -1.69 -7.55
N THR A 130 -18.87 -0.54 -7.87
CA THR A 130 -19.10 -0.09 -9.25
C THR A 130 -18.04 0.88 -9.77
N SER A 131 -17.00 1.17 -8.97
CA SER A 131 -15.83 1.95 -9.36
C SER A 131 -14.53 1.28 -8.87
N ALA A 132 -13.38 1.81 -9.30
CA ALA A 132 -12.14 1.59 -8.55
C ALA A 132 -12.27 2.18 -7.13
N PRO A 133 -11.67 1.55 -6.11
CA PRO A 133 -11.57 2.15 -4.78
C PRO A 133 -10.55 3.29 -4.76
N THR A 134 -10.55 4.09 -3.71
CA THR A 134 -9.46 5.00 -3.32
C THR A 134 -9.23 4.86 -1.82
N VAL A 135 -8.05 5.25 -1.34
CA VAL A 135 -7.70 5.11 0.08
C VAL A 135 -6.87 6.29 0.56
N ALA A 136 -7.17 6.77 1.76
CA ALA A 136 -6.40 7.78 2.47
C ALA A 136 -5.96 7.26 3.85
N SER A 137 -4.92 7.87 4.40
CA SER A 137 -4.49 7.67 5.77
C SER A 137 -4.12 9.01 6.39
N TRP A 138 -4.67 9.31 7.56
CA TRP A 138 -4.42 10.55 8.29
C TRP A 138 -3.59 10.35 9.56
N GLN A 139 -3.29 9.10 9.92
CA GLN A 139 -2.38 8.74 11.01
C GLN A 139 -1.83 7.32 10.83
N PRO A 140 -0.74 6.95 11.53
CA PRO A 140 -0.27 5.58 11.54
C PRO A 140 -1.36 4.59 11.97
N ASN A 141 -1.42 3.45 11.28
CA ASN A 141 -2.36 2.35 11.53
C ASN A 141 -3.84 2.73 11.35
N ARG A 142 -4.11 3.73 10.49
CA ARG A 142 -5.45 4.12 10.06
C ARG A 142 -5.51 4.13 8.54
N LEU A 143 -6.52 3.46 8.00
CA LEU A 143 -6.85 3.48 6.57
C LEU A 143 -8.32 3.82 6.41
N ASP A 144 -8.65 4.64 5.44
CA ASP A 144 -10.01 5.02 5.09
C ASP A 144 -10.19 4.78 3.58
N VAL A 145 -11.01 3.80 3.22
CA VAL A 145 -11.25 3.36 1.85
C VAL A 145 -12.61 3.87 1.39
N PHE A 146 -12.64 4.43 0.18
CA PHE A 146 -13.84 4.94 -0.45
C PHE A 146 -14.07 4.29 -1.81
N ALA A 147 -15.32 4.02 -2.14
CA ALA A 147 -15.70 3.46 -3.43
C ALA A 147 -17.15 3.82 -3.79
N ARG A 148 -17.53 3.64 -5.06
CA ARG A 148 -18.91 3.83 -5.50
C ARG A 148 -19.70 2.53 -5.36
N GLY A 149 -20.88 2.62 -4.74
CA GLY A 149 -21.82 1.51 -4.58
C GLY A 149 -22.69 1.26 -5.83
N THR A 150 -23.62 0.30 -5.73
CA THR A 150 -24.55 -0.06 -6.81
C THR A 150 -25.61 1.02 -7.08
N ASP A 151 -25.92 1.84 -6.07
CA ASP A 151 -26.80 3.00 -6.11
C ASP A 151 -26.09 4.29 -6.60
N GLN A 152 -24.84 4.18 -7.06
CA GLN A 152 -23.97 5.30 -7.47
C GLN A 152 -23.55 6.25 -6.33
N SER A 153 -23.83 5.94 -5.06
CA SER A 153 -23.39 6.76 -3.91
C SER A 153 -21.93 6.50 -3.53
N LEU A 154 -21.33 7.46 -2.82
CA LEU A 154 -20.03 7.27 -2.18
C LEU A 154 -20.20 6.39 -0.93
N TYR A 155 -19.45 5.30 -0.84
CA TYR A 155 -19.35 4.46 0.34
C TYR A 155 -17.97 4.56 0.96
N HIS A 156 -17.91 4.39 2.28
CA HIS A 156 -16.70 4.49 3.10
C HIS A 156 -16.58 3.28 4.04
N LYS A 157 -15.35 2.77 4.21
CA LYS A 157 -14.99 1.71 5.15
C LYS A 157 -13.59 2.00 5.67
N TRP A 158 -13.32 1.78 6.95
CA TRP A 158 -12.04 2.16 7.55
C TRP A 158 -11.45 1.08 8.44
N TRP A 159 -10.13 1.09 8.58
CA TRP A 159 -9.36 0.31 9.54
C TRP A 159 -9.02 1.18 10.75
N ASP A 160 -9.42 0.76 11.94
CA ASP A 160 -9.20 1.53 13.18
C ASP A 160 -7.90 1.16 13.93
N GLY A 161 -7.09 0.28 13.35
CA GLY A 161 -5.90 -0.26 13.99
C GLY A 161 -6.08 -1.67 14.55
N ARG A 162 -7.33 -2.15 14.63
CA ARG A 162 -7.69 -3.49 15.15
C ARG A 162 -8.62 -4.25 14.22
N SER A 163 -9.56 -3.57 13.58
CA SER A 163 -10.56 -4.18 12.70
C SER A 163 -11.03 -3.21 11.63
N TRP A 164 -11.55 -3.77 10.53
CA TRP A 164 -12.29 -3.01 9.54
C TRP A 164 -13.72 -2.73 10.02
N SER A 165 -14.21 -1.51 9.83
CA SER A 165 -15.61 -1.13 10.09
C SER A 165 -16.57 -1.78 9.09
N ASN A 166 -17.89 -1.61 9.29
CA ASN A 166 -18.86 -1.87 8.24
C ASN A 166 -18.83 -0.76 7.18
N TRP A 167 -19.30 -1.05 5.97
CA TRP A 167 -19.52 -0.03 4.94
C TRP A 167 -20.59 0.96 5.40
N GLU A 168 -20.32 2.26 5.26
CA GLU A 168 -21.28 3.35 5.43
C GLU A 168 -21.46 4.15 4.14
N THR A 169 -22.64 4.75 3.95
CA THR A 169 -22.91 5.64 2.80
C THR A 169 -22.67 7.10 3.18
N LEU A 170 -22.00 7.83 2.29
CA LEU A 170 -21.75 9.27 2.36
C LEU A 170 -22.61 10.06 1.35
N GLY A 171 -23.55 9.36 0.69
CA GLY A 171 -24.49 9.92 -0.29
C GLY A 171 -23.83 10.38 -1.60
N GLY A 172 -24.53 11.28 -2.29
CA GLY A 172 -24.14 11.79 -3.62
C GLY A 172 -24.51 10.82 -4.77
N VAL A 173 -24.33 11.27 -6.01
CA VAL A 173 -24.49 10.43 -7.22
C VAL A 173 -23.25 10.62 -8.09
N LEU A 174 -22.37 9.63 -8.06
CA LEU A 174 -21.03 9.70 -8.61
C LEU A 174 -20.99 9.15 -10.03
N THR A 175 -20.32 9.85 -10.94
CA THR A 175 -20.05 9.39 -12.31
C THR A 175 -18.59 9.01 -12.55
N SER A 176 -17.77 8.96 -11.49
CA SER A 176 -16.37 8.53 -11.52
C SER A 176 -16.02 7.68 -10.29
N ALA A 177 -14.81 7.11 -10.28
CA ALA A 177 -14.19 6.69 -9.03
C ALA A 177 -13.90 7.93 -8.14
N PRO A 178 -13.95 7.78 -6.80
CA PRO A 178 -13.54 8.84 -5.88
C PRO A 178 -12.02 8.98 -5.82
N ALA A 179 -11.54 10.15 -5.37
CA ALA A 179 -10.17 10.33 -4.92
C ALA A 179 -10.15 10.92 -3.52
N ALA A 180 -9.34 10.36 -2.63
CA ALA A 180 -9.24 10.80 -1.24
C ALA A 180 -7.81 11.16 -0.86
N VAL A 181 -7.66 12.12 0.04
CA VAL A 181 -6.36 12.53 0.59
C VAL A 181 -6.51 12.95 2.04
N SER A 182 -5.43 12.86 2.80
CA SER A 182 -5.29 13.56 4.08
C SER A 182 -4.14 14.56 4.00
N TRP A 183 -4.32 15.73 4.59
CA TRP A 183 -3.26 16.71 4.79
C TRP A 183 -2.85 16.87 6.26
N GLY A 184 -3.48 16.14 7.17
CA GLY A 184 -3.19 16.21 8.60
C GLY A 184 -4.05 15.26 9.45
N PRO A 185 -3.74 15.11 10.74
CA PRO A 185 -4.51 14.28 11.65
C PRO A 185 -5.99 14.64 11.64
N ASN A 186 -6.86 13.63 11.71
CA ASN A 186 -8.32 13.77 11.74
C ASN A 186 -8.92 14.55 10.56
N ARG A 187 -8.25 14.51 9.41
CA ARG A 187 -8.73 15.17 8.20
C ARG A 187 -8.63 14.26 6.99
N ILE A 188 -9.74 14.16 6.27
CA ILE A 188 -9.82 13.51 4.96
C ILE A 188 -10.63 14.41 4.04
N ASP A 189 -10.17 14.58 2.81
CA ASP A 189 -10.88 15.29 1.74
C ASP A 189 -11.12 14.31 0.60
N VAL A 190 -12.37 14.22 0.12
CA VAL A 190 -12.81 13.29 -0.93
C VAL A 190 -13.41 14.07 -2.09
N PHE A 191 -12.95 13.73 -3.29
CA PHE A 191 -13.31 14.37 -4.55
C PHE A 191 -13.96 13.37 -5.49
N VAL A 192 -15.00 13.80 -6.19
CA VAL A 192 -15.74 12.97 -7.15
C VAL A 192 -16.20 13.79 -8.35
N ARG A 193 -16.54 13.13 -9.45
CA ARG A 193 -17.29 13.76 -10.54
C ARG A 193 -18.80 13.53 -10.36
N GLY A 194 -19.57 14.61 -10.43
CA GLY A 194 -21.04 14.58 -10.36
C GLY A 194 -21.71 14.22 -11.68
N THR A 195 -23.06 14.19 -11.70
CA THR A 195 -23.87 13.90 -12.90
C THR A 195 -23.82 15.00 -13.97
N ASP A 196 -23.46 16.21 -13.57
CA ASP A 196 -23.23 17.38 -14.42
C ASP A 196 -21.79 17.47 -14.95
N ASN A 197 -20.95 16.46 -14.66
CA ASN A 197 -19.51 16.43 -14.92
C ASN A 197 -18.69 17.49 -14.15
N SER A 198 -19.24 18.13 -13.12
CA SER A 198 -18.47 19.01 -12.23
C SER A 198 -17.65 18.22 -11.22
N LEU A 199 -16.58 18.82 -10.71
CA LEU A 199 -15.86 18.32 -9.53
C LEU A 199 -16.68 18.63 -8.28
N TYR A 200 -16.92 17.62 -7.44
CA TYR A 200 -17.54 17.76 -6.12
C TYR A 200 -16.57 17.35 -5.03
N HIS A 201 -16.70 17.97 -3.86
CA HIS A 201 -15.84 17.78 -2.71
C HIS A 201 -16.67 17.55 -1.43
N LYS A 202 -16.19 16.66 -0.56
CA LYS A 202 -16.73 16.38 0.77
C LYS A 202 -15.56 16.04 1.70
N TRP A 203 -15.61 16.46 2.96
CA TRP A 203 -14.48 16.27 3.87
C TRP A 203 -14.91 15.84 5.28
N TRP A 204 -14.00 15.17 5.98
CA TRP A 204 -14.09 14.86 7.40
C TRP A 204 -13.36 15.95 8.20
N ASP A 205 -14.00 16.54 9.20
CA ASP A 205 -13.42 17.62 10.01
C ASP A 205 -12.89 17.18 11.40
N GLY A 206 -12.86 15.87 11.66
CA GLY A 206 -12.51 15.30 12.97
C GLY A 206 -13.73 14.93 13.82
N SER A 207 -14.92 15.41 13.44
CA SER A 207 -16.16 15.14 14.16
C SER A 207 -17.30 14.64 13.27
N ARG A 208 -17.37 15.15 12.03
CA ARG A 208 -18.40 14.79 11.06
C ARG A 208 -17.90 14.98 9.63
N TRP A 209 -18.66 14.38 8.71
CA TRP A 209 -18.54 14.68 7.29
C TRP A 209 -19.28 16.00 6.97
N SER A 210 -18.71 16.82 6.10
CA SER A 210 -19.35 18.03 5.55
C SER A 210 -20.52 17.69 4.63
N ASP A 211 -21.28 18.69 4.20
CA ASP A 211 -22.12 18.55 3.01
C ASP A 211 -21.28 18.51 1.73
N TRP A 212 -21.90 18.13 0.61
CA TRP A 212 -21.26 18.15 -0.70
C TRP A 212 -21.14 19.60 -1.21
N GLU A 213 -19.94 20.00 -1.64
CA GLU A 213 -19.71 21.28 -2.33
C GLU A 213 -19.30 21.04 -3.79
N SER A 214 -19.78 21.89 -4.70
CA SER A 214 -19.35 21.87 -6.11
C SER A 214 -18.17 22.82 -6.31
N LEU A 215 -17.15 22.34 -7.01
CA LEU A 215 -15.95 23.07 -7.41
C LEU A 215 -15.94 23.40 -8.91
N GLY A 216 -17.03 23.09 -9.61
CA GLY A 216 -17.24 23.35 -11.03
C GLY A 216 -16.31 22.56 -11.95
N GLY A 217 -16.09 23.09 -13.15
CA GLY A 217 -15.33 22.43 -14.22
C GLY A 217 -16.19 21.49 -15.07
N THR A 218 -15.58 20.89 -16.10
CA THR A 218 -16.22 19.88 -16.95
C THR A 218 -15.25 18.72 -17.17
N LEU A 219 -15.40 17.69 -16.36
CA LEU A 219 -14.44 16.60 -16.20
C LEU A 219 -14.78 15.42 -17.13
N THR A 220 -13.76 14.86 -17.79
CA THR A 220 -13.86 13.61 -18.56
C THR A 220 -13.14 12.44 -17.90
N SER A 221 -12.68 12.61 -16.67
CA SER A 221 -12.09 11.58 -15.81
C SER A 221 -12.58 11.72 -14.37
N GLY A 222 -12.37 10.70 -13.54
CA GLY A 222 -12.29 10.90 -12.10
C GLY A 222 -11.13 11.82 -11.70
N PRO A 223 -11.19 12.41 -10.50
CA PRO A 223 -10.12 13.25 -9.97
C PRO A 223 -8.95 12.40 -9.47
N ALA A 224 -7.79 13.03 -9.33
CA ALA A 224 -6.72 12.63 -8.43
C ALA A 224 -6.42 13.81 -7.50
N VAL A 225 -5.96 13.54 -6.28
CA VAL A 225 -5.63 14.62 -5.34
C VAL A 225 -4.34 14.31 -4.60
N SER A 226 -3.54 15.34 -4.35
CA SER A 226 -2.34 15.28 -3.53
C SER A 226 -2.33 16.41 -2.50
N SER A 227 -1.71 16.15 -1.35
CA SER A 227 -1.39 17.16 -0.35
C SER A 227 0.12 17.35 -0.28
N ARG A 228 0.58 18.55 -0.61
CA ARG A 228 2.02 18.86 -0.58
C ARG A 228 2.52 19.37 0.77
N ARG A 229 1.60 19.79 1.64
CA ARG A 229 1.84 20.25 3.03
C ARG A 229 0.49 20.40 3.75
N PRO A 230 0.48 20.54 5.09
CA PRO A 230 -0.76 20.77 5.82
C PRO A 230 -1.58 21.92 5.28
N ASN A 231 -2.90 21.73 5.22
CA ASN A 231 -3.88 22.70 4.73
C ASN A 231 -3.66 23.15 3.27
N GLN A 232 -3.14 22.27 2.41
CA GLN A 232 -2.99 22.56 0.99
C GLN A 232 -3.26 21.32 0.15
N LEU A 233 -4.12 21.47 -0.87
CA LEU A 233 -4.51 20.39 -1.77
C LEU A 233 -4.34 20.82 -3.21
N ASP A 234 -3.97 19.88 -4.06
CA ASP A 234 -3.97 20.02 -5.51
C ASP A 234 -4.78 18.86 -6.10
N VAL A 235 -5.89 19.20 -6.76
CA VAL A 235 -6.79 18.25 -7.42
C VAL A 235 -6.54 18.29 -8.92
N PHE A 236 -6.35 17.14 -9.53
CA PHE A 236 -6.03 16.97 -10.94
C PHE A 236 -7.14 16.20 -11.64
N VAL A 237 -7.54 16.68 -12.82
CA VAL A 237 -8.61 16.09 -13.61
C VAL A 237 -8.29 16.17 -15.10
N ARG A 238 -8.90 15.31 -15.91
CA ARG A 238 -8.86 15.44 -17.37
C ARG A 238 -10.05 16.25 -17.86
N GLY A 239 -9.80 17.24 -18.71
CA GLY A 239 -10.84 18.05 -19.36
C GLY A 239 -11.39 17.42 -20.65
N THR A 240 -12.32 18.11 -21.32
CA THR A 240 -12.94 17.66 -22.58
C THR A 240 -11.97 17.53 -23.75
N ASN A 241 -10.86 18.26 -23.70
CA ASN A 241 -9.77 18.23 -24.67
C ASN A 241 -8.67 17.19 -24.33
N GLN A 242 -8.94 16.28 -23.39
CA GLN A 242 -7.99 15.26 -22.91
C GLN A 242 -6.73 15.80 -22.21
N ARG A 243 -6.67 17.10 -21.91
CA ARG A 243 -5.56 17.71 -21.18
C ARG A 243 -5.78 17.60 -19.67
N LEU A 244 -4.68 17.63 -18.92
CA LEU A 244 -4.69 17.68 -17.47
C LEU A 244 -5.01 19.11 -17.00
N TYR A 245 -5.96 19.24 -16.09
CA TYR A 245 -6.27 20.48 -15.36
C TYR A 245 -6.02 20.29 -13.87
N LYS A 246 -5.65 21.37 -13.18
CA LYS A 246 -5.44 21.39 -11.73
C LYS A 246 -6.31 22.46 -11.06
N LYS A 247 -6.84 22.15 -9.87
CA LYS A 247 -7.49 23.11 -8.96
C LYS A 247 -6.82 23.03 -7.59
N THR A 248 -6.46 24.17 -7.01
CA THR A 248 -5.68 24.22 -5.76
C THR A 248 -6.54 24.73 -4.60
N TRP A 249 -6.49 24.08 -3.45
CA TRP A 249 -6.85 24.69 -2.17
C TRP A 249 -5.60 25.30 -1.55
N ASN A 250 -5.59 26.62 -1.36
CA ASN A 250 -4.38 27.32 -0.89
C ASN A 250 -4.31 27.52 0.63
N GLY A 251 -5.24 26.93 1.38
CA GLY A 251 -5.35 27.08 2.83
C GLY A 251 -6.46 28.04 3.27
N SER A 252 -7.06 28.77 2.33
CA SER A 252 -8.15 29.72 2.60
C SER A 252 -9.26 29.67 1.55
N ARG A 253 -8.94 29.35 0.30
CA ARG A 253 -9.91 29.23 -0.79
C ARG A 253 -9.43 28.28 -1.87
N TRP A 254 -10.38 27.84 -2.70
CA TRP A 254 -10.11 27.20 -3.98
C TRP A 254 -9.69 28.25 -5.01
N GLU A 255 -8.59 27.97 -5.71
CA GLU A 255 -8.08 28.77 -6.83
C GLU A 255 -8.77 28.38 -8.16
N ASP A 256 -8.54 29.18 -9.20
CA ASP A 256 -9.04 28.90 -10.54
C ASP A 256 -8.37 27.66 -11.16
N TRP A 257 -8.98 27.14 -12.22
CA TRP A 257 -8.46 25.97 -12.94
C TRP A 257 -7.21 26.34 -13.76
N GLU A 258 -6.14 25.54 -13.61
CA GLU A 258 -4.88 25.66 -14.35
C GLU A 258 -4.74 24.53 -15.37
N ASP A 259 -4.44 24.85 -16.64
CA ASP A 259 -4.17 23.85 -17.70
C ASP A 259 -2.70 23.41 -17.66
N LEU A 260 -2.47 22.12 -17.45
CA LEU A 260 -1.14 21.50 -17.36
C LEU A 260 -0.75 20.70 -18.62
N GLY A 261 -1.59 20.72 -19.64
CA GLY A 261 -1.38 20.07 -20.93
C GLY A 261 -1.36 18.55 -20.89
N GLY A 262 -0.62 17.97 -21.84
CA GLY A 262 -0.59 16.52 -22.08
C GLY A 262 -1.83 16.01 -22.82
N THR A 263 -1.83 14.71 -23.11
CA THR A 263 -2.98 14.02 -23.71
C THR A 263 -3.20 12.69 -23.00
N LEU A 264 -4.17 12.68 -22.09
CA LEU A 264 -4.42 11.59 -21.16
C LEU A 264 -5.51 10.64 -21.69
N THR A 265 -5.27 9.33 -21.59
CA THR A 265 -6.25 8.28 -21.92
C THR A 265 -6.74 7.51 -20.68
N SER A 266 -6.39 7.97 -19.49
CA SER A 266 -6.91 7.49 -18.20
C SER A 266 -7.22 8.66 -17.26
N GLU A 267 -7.77 8.35 -16.09
CA GLU A 267 -7.74 9.23 -14.92
C GLU A 267 -6.27 9.49 -14.51
N PRO A 268 -5.95 10.70 -14.01
CA PRO A 268 -4.63 10.97 -13.45
C PRO A 268 -4.44 10.26 -12.11
N ALA A 269 -3.21 10.20 -11.64
CA ALA A 269 -2.84 9.85 -10.27
C ALA A 269 -1.78 10.83 -9.78
N ALA A 270 -1.89 11.32 -8.56
CA ALA A 270 -0.99 12.34 -8.03
C ALA A 270 -0.47 11.96 -6.64
N VAL A 271 0.78 12.30 -6.36
CA VAL A 271 1.42 12.06 -5.07
C VAL A 271 2.34 13.24 -4.73
N SER A 272 2.54 13.46 -3.44
CA SER A 272 3.61 14.32 -2.92
C SER A 272 4.43 13.49 -1.94
N TRP A 273 5.75 13.62 -2.01
CA TRP A 273 6.69 12.96 -1.11
C TRP A 273 7.56 13.95 -0.33
N GLY A 274 7.35 15.26 -0.54
CA GLY A 274 8.08 16.31 0.15
C GLY A 274 7.45 17.67 -0.08
N PRO A 275 7.77 18.66 0.78
CA PRO A 275 7.30 20.02 0.58
C PRO A 275 7.65 20.51 -0.83
N ASN A 276 6.66 21.04 -1.52
CA ASN A 276 6.82 21.60 -2.87
C ASN A 276 7.20 20.59 -3.95
N ARG A 277 6.91 19.30 -3.76
CA ARG A 277 7.02 18.29 -4.82
C ARG A 277 5.69 17.58 -5.04
N ILE A 278 5.22 17.61 -6.29
CA ILE A 278 4.07 16.82 -6.73
C ILE A 278 4.48 16.07 -7.98
N ASP A 279 4.15 14.80 -8.05
CA ASP A 279 4.32 13.95 -9.22
C ASP A 279 2.93 13.51 -9.69
N VAL A 280 2.64 13.71 -10.98
CA VAL A 280 1.37 13.35 -11.61
C VAL A 280 1.63 12.36 -12.73
N PHE A 281 0.89 11.26 -12.68
CA PHE A 281 0.96 10.16 -13.62
C PHE A 281 -0.37 10.00 -14.34
N ALA A 282 -0.33 9.51 -15.57
CA ALA A 282 -1.51 9.08 -16.29
C ALA A 282 -1.12 8.06 -17.35
N ARG A 283 -2.10 7.44 -18.00
CA ARG A 283 -1.87 6.71 -19.24
C ARG A 283 -1.88 7.69 -20.42
N GLY A 284 -0.87 7.63 -21.27
CA GLY A 284 -0.75 8.46 -22.48
C GLY A 284 -1.54 7.90 -23.67
N GLN A 285 -1.47 8.59 -24.81
CA GLN A 285 -2.09 8.14 -26.06
C GLN A 285 -1.55 6.80 -26.56
N ASN A 286 -0.29 6.50 -26.25
CA ASN A 286 0.39 5.27 -26.64
C ASN A 286 0.17 4.12 -25.63
N GLN A 287 -0.79 4.27 -24.72
CA GLN A 287 -1.03 3.35 -23.59
C GLN A 287 0.14 3.24 -22.60
N ASP A 288 1.13 4.11 -22.69
CA ASP A 288 2.30 4.20 -21.81
C ASP A 288 1.98 4.96 -20.51
N LEU A 289 2.77 4.73 -19.47
CA LEU A 289 2.75 5.58 -18.28
C LEU A 289 3.42 6.91 -18.63
N ILE A 290 2.68 8.03 -18.59
CA ILE A 290 3.24 9.38 -18.73
C ILE A 290 3.33 10.07 -17.37
N HIS A 291 4.33 10.92 -17.20
CA HIS A 291 4.67 11.56 -15.93
C HIS A 291 4.99 13.04 -16.11
N LYS A 292 4.56 13.86 -15.15
CA LYS A 292 4.87 15.30 -15.04
C LYS A 292 4.98 15.67 -13.57
N TRP A 293 5.90 16.55 -13.22
CA TRP A 293 6.14 16.91 -11.82
C TRP A 293 6.33 18.39 -11.59
N TRP A 294 5.98 18.84 -10.39
CA TRP A 294 6.28 20.16 -9.86
C TRP A 294 7.56 20.12 -9.02
N ASN A 295 8.52 20.99 -9.29
CA ASN A 295 9.80 21.02 -8.58
C ASN A 295 9.92 22.11 -7.50
N GLY A 296 8.81 22.79 -7.19
CA GLY A 296 8.79 23.91 -6.26
C GLY A 296 8.73 25.29 -6.91
N SER A 297 8.99 25.37 -8.20
CA SER A 297 8.89 26.63 -8.95
C SER A 297 8.22 26.47 -10.31
N ASN A 298 8.41 25.33 -10.97
CA ASN A 298 7.87 25.08 -12.29
C ASN A 298 7.40 23.62 -12.42
N TRP A 299 6.42 23.43 -13.30
CA TRP A 299 6.10 22.11 -13.81
C TRP A 299 7.10 21.68 -14.88
N SER A 300 7.50 20.42 -14.85
CA SER A 300 8.30 19.79 -15.92
C SER A 300 7.51 19.69 -17.23
N ASN A 301 8.18 19.32 -18.32
CA ASN A 301 7.48 18.76 -19.48
C ASN A 301 6.93 17.36 -19.14
N TRP A 302 5.97 16.89 -19.93
CA TRP A 302 5.52 15.50 -19.88
C TRP A 302 6.63 14.57 -20.40
N GLU A 303 6.86 13.47 -19.70
CA GLU A 303 7.76 12.39 -20.12
C GLU A 303 7.02 11.06 -20.19
N SER A 304 7.53 10.14 -21.01
CA SER A 304 7.06 8.74 -21.05
C SER A 304 7.94 7.87 -20.17
N LEU A 305 7.28 7.05 -19.36
CA LEU A 305 7.83 5.98 -18.54
C LEU A 305 7.49 4.60 -19.14
N GLY A 306 7.08 4.52 -20.40
CA GLY A 306 6.85 3.27 -21.11
C GLY A 306 5.79 2.36 -20.46
N GLY A 307 5.86 1.06 -20.80
CA GLY A 307 4.83 0.08 -20.43
C GLY A 307 3.60 0.12 -21.35
N VAL A 308 2.69 -0.83 -21.19
CA VAL A 308 1.38 -0.87 -21.87
C VAL A 308 0.30 -1.13 -20.82
N LEU A 309 -0.40 -0.07 -20.44
CA LEU A 309 -1.32 -0.03 -19.31
C LEU A 309 -2.76 -0.28 -19.76
N THR A 310 -3.49 -1.11 -19.03
CA THR A 310 -4.95 -1.32 -19.23
C THR A 310 -5.81 -0.70 -18.13
N SER A 311 -5.21 0.09 -17.24
CA SER A 311 -5.88 0.90 -16.22
C SER A 311 -5.26 2.29 -16.12
N GLY A 312 -5.91 3.19 -15.36
CA GLY A 312 -5.20 4.34 -14.79
C GLY A 312 -4.15 3.89 -13.77
N PRO A 313 -3.10 4.69 -13.53
CA PRO A 313 -2.12 4.39 -12.49
C PRO A 313 -2.67 4.68 -11.09
N ALA A 314 -2.06 4.06 -10.08
CA ALA A 314 -2.12 4.51 -8.70
C ALA A 314 -0.69 4.78 -8.22
N VAL A 315 -0.48 5.75 -7.34
CA VAL A 315 0.85 6.08 -6.86
C VAL A 315 0.85 6.29 -5.35
N SER A 316 1.90 5.80 -4.69
CA SER A 316 2.13 6.01 -3.27
C SER A 316 3.60 6.38 -3.03
N SER A 317 3.83 7.08 -1.91
CA SER A 317 5.17 7.43 -1.42
C SER A 317 5.32 6.90 0.00
N SER A 318 6.20 5.92 0.20
CA SER A 318 6.45 5.39 1.55
C SER A 318 7.43 6.23 2.37
N ARG A 319 8.27 7.03 1.70
CA ARG A 319 9.34 7.86 2.29
C ARG A 319 9.68 8.99 1.33
N PRO A 320 10.30 10.10 1.81
CA PRO A 320 10.77 11.15 0.93
C PRO A 320 11.65 10.62 -0.19
N ASN A 321 11.44 11.14 -1.39
CA ASN A 321 12.18 10.82 -2.61
C ASN A 321 12.05 9.34 -3.04
N GLN A 322 10.94 8.68 -2.70
CA GLN A 322 10.63 7.33 -3.16
C GLN A 322 9.17 7.25 -3.59
N LEU A 323 8.93 6.74 -4.80
CA LEU A 323 7.58 6.55 -5.34
C LEU A 323 7.40 5.12 -5.82
N ASP A 324 6.24 4.56 -5.58
CA ASP A 324 5.78 3.31 -6.18
C ASP A 324 4.50 3.60 -6.99
N VAL A 325 4.56 3.35 -8.30
CA VAL A 325 3.44 3.49 -9.23
C VAL A 325 2.93 2.10 -9.59
N PHE A 326 1.64 1.87 -9.41
CA PHE A 326 0.96 0.60 -9.65
C PHE A 326 0.00 0.73 -10.82
N VAL A 327 -0.01 -0.27 -11.70
CA VAL A 327 -0.87 -0.29 -12.89
C VAL A 327 -1.35 -1.71 -13.17
N ARG A 328 -2.42 -1.83 -13.95
CA ARG A 328 -2.82 -3.12 -14.53
C ARG A 328 -2.23 -3.31 -15.91
N GLY A 329 -1.62 -4.47 -16.15
CA GLY A 329 -1.08 -4.89 -17.45
C GLY A 329 -2.14 -5.43 -18.42
N THR A 330 -1.72 -5.85 -19.61
CA THR A 330 -2.60 -6.46 -20.63
C THR A 330 -3.12 -7.85 -20.24
N ASP A 331 -2.45 -8.50 -19.31
CA ASP A 331 -2.77 -9.80 -18.72
C ASP A 331 -3.60 -9.72 -17.43
N GLN A 332 -4.15 -8.53 -17.12
CA GLN A 332 -4.94 -8.24 -15.91
C GLN A 332 -4.15 -8.33 -14.59
N ARG A 333 -2.82 -8.46 -14.63
CA ARG A 333 -1.97 -8.51 -13.44
C ARG A 333 -1.59 -7.12 -12.95
N LEU A 334 -1.26 -7.02 -11.68
CA LEU A 334 -0.75 -5.81 -11.05
C LEU A 334 0.76 -5.68 -11.32
N TYR A 335 1.17 -4.56 -11.91
CA TYR A 335 2.57 -4.20 -12.09
C TYR A 335 2.94 -2.99 -11.26
N LYS A 336 4.19 -2.90 -10.85
CA LYS A 336 4.76 -1.77 -10.11
C LYS A 336 6.00 -1.21 -10.80
N ARG A 337 6.15 0.11 -10.81
CA ARG A 337 7.38 0.81 -11.17
C ARG A 337 7.81 1.76 -10.05
N THR A 338 9.09 1.75 -9.70
CA THR A 338 9.60 2.49 -8.53
C THR A 338 10.55 3.61 -8.95
N TRP A 339 10.39 4.80 -8.37
CA TRP A 339 11.43 5.81 -8.29
C TRP A 339 12.26 5.56 -7.03
N ASN A 340 13.55 5.26 -7.18
CA ASN A 340 14.42 4.89 -6.06
C ASN A 340 15.19 6.07 -5.44
N GLY A 341 14.84 7.31 -5.79
CA GLY A 341 15.52 8.53 -5.36
C GLY A 341 16.53 9.11 -6.35
N SER A 342 16.84 8.36 -7.42
CA SER A 342 17.76 8.79 -8.47
C SER A 342 17.26 8.45 -9.88
N ARG A 343 16.54 7.34 -10.04
CA ARG A 343 15.99 6.91 -11.32
C ARG A 343 14.74 6.07 -11.14
N TRP A 344 13.97 5.97 -12.22
CA TRP A 344 12.95 4.95 -12.39
C TRP A 344 13.61 3.59 -12.63
N VAL A 345 13.25 2.59 -11.83
CA VAL A 345 13.66 1.19 -12.04
C VAL A 345 12.73 0.49 -13.03
N ASP A 346 13.05 -0.74 -13.41
CA ASP A 346 12.24 -1.54 -14.34
C ASP A 346 10.91 -1.97 -13.72
N TRP A 347 9.96 -2.37 -14.57
CA TRP A 347 8.65 -2.86 -14.14
C TRP A 347 8.77 -4.19 -13.39
N GLU A 348 8.05 -4.31 -12.28
CA GLU A 348 7.94 -5.50 -11.45
C GLU A 348 6.51 -6.06 -11.54
N ASP A 349 6.34 -7.35 -11.84
CA ASP A 349 5.05 -8.05 -11.80
C ASP A 349 4.74 -8.51 -10.36
N LEU A 350 3.62 -8.04 -9.82
CA LEU A 350 3.11 -8.40 -8.48
C LEU A 350 1.98 -9.44 -8.52
N GLY A 351 1.55 -9.85 -9.71
CA GLY A 351 0.51 -10.85 -9.92
C GLY A 351 -0.92 -10.40 -9.59
N GLY A 352 -1.77 -11.36 -9.21
CA GLY A 352 -3.21 -11.14 -9.05
C GLY A 352 -3.99 -11.07 -10.37
N SER A 353 -5.32 -11.05 -10.26
CA SER A 353 -6.26 -10.76 -11.34
C SER A 353 -7.19 -9.65 -10.88
N ILE A 354 -6.96 -8.42 -11.37
CA ILE A 354 -7.67 -7.22 -10.90
C ILE A 354 -8.58 -6.66 -12.00
N THR A 355 -9.81 -6.28 -11.65
CA THR A 355 -10.83 -5.81 -12.61
C THR A 355 -11.07 -4.29 -12.57
N SER A 356 -10.26 -3.56 -11.81
CA SER A 356 -10.24 -2.09 -11.75
C SER A 356 -8.82 -1.54 -11.84
N ALA A 357 -8.69 -0.22 -11.92
CA ALA A 357 -7.45 0.43 -11.52
C ALA A 357 -7.15 0.13 -10.03
N PRO A 358 -5.88 -0.01 -9.64
CA PRO A 358 -5.51 -0.14 -8.24
C PRO A 358 -5.72 1.21 -7.50
N ALA A 359 -5.67 1.15 -6.18
CA ALA A 359 -5.43 2.28 -5.29
C ALA A 359 -4.29 1.94 -4.35
N ALA A 360 -3.42 2.88 -4.02
CA ALA A 360 -2.26 2.61 -3.18
C ALA A 360 -2.11 3.69 -2.11
N VAL A 361 -1.75 3.30 -0.90
CA VAL A 361 -1.49 4.21 0.22
C VAL A 361 -0.30 3.73 1.02
N SER A 362 0.46 4.67 1.59
CA SER A 362 1.42 4.39 2.65
C SER A 362 0.97 5.11 3.90
N TRP A 363 0.88 4.38 5.00
CA TRP A 363 0.55 4.93 6.33
C TRP A 363 1.71 4.81 7.33
N GLY A 364 2.85 4.27 6.89
CA GLY A 364 4.05 4.14 7.72
C GLY A 364 5.30 3.84 6.89
N PRO A 365 6.51 4.02 7.46
CA PRO A 365 7.74 3.83 6.72
C PRO A 365 7.87 2.40 6.15
N ASN A 366 8.02 2.29 4.84
CA ASN A 366 8.13 1.04 4.07
C ASN A 366 6.90 0.13 4.07
N ARG A 367 5.72 0.66 4.38
CA ARG A 367 4.47 -0.08 4.18
C ARG A 367 3.67 0.58 3.07
N VAL A 368 3.33 -0.21 2.06
CA VAL A 368 2.39 0.18 1.02
C VAL A 368 1.28 -0.85 1.00
N ASP A 369 0.05 -0.35 1.05
CA ASP A 369 -1.18 -1.13 0.92
C ASP A 369 -1.80 -0.78 -0.42
N VAL A 370 -2.18 -1.81 -1.19
CA VAL A 370 -2.79 -1.71 -2.51
C VAL A 370 -4.17 -2.35 -2.46
N PHE A 371 -5.16 -1.64 -2.99
CA PHE A 371 -6.54 -2.06 -3.06
C PHE A 371 -6.97 -2.14 -4.52
N ALA A 372 -7.82 -3.09 -4.87
CA ALA A 372 -8.40 -3.18 -6.19
C ALA A 372 -9.76 -3.86 -6.11
N ARG A 373 -10.51 -3.81 -7.21
CA ARG A 373 -11.70 -4.65 -7.37
C ARG A 373 -11.29 -6.01 -7.91
N GLY A 374 -11.76 -7.08 -7.27
CA GLY A 374 -11.56 -8.46 -7.71
C GLY A 374 -12.49 -8.88 -8.84
N GLU A 375 -12.39 -10.14 -9.28
CA GLU A 375 -13.27 -10.72 -10.32
C GLU A 375 -14.75 -10.72 -9.92
N ASN A 376 -15.04 -10.86 -8.62
CA ASN A 376 -16.39 -10.91 -8.06
C ASN A 376 -16.93 -9.52 -7.68
N GLN A 377 -16.33 -8.44 -8.18
CA GLN A 377 -16.67 -7.05 -7.84
C GLN A 377 -16.47 -6.65 -6.36
N ASN A 378 -15.83 -7.52 -5.58
CA ASN A 378 -15.46 -7.29 -4.19
C ASN A 378 -14.21 -6.39 -4.09
N LEU A 379 -14.05 -5.74 -2.94
CA LEU A 379 -12.81 -5.04 -2.59
C LEU A 379 -11.76 -6.06 -2.15
N ILE A 380 -10.63 -6.10 -2.84
CA ILE A 380 -9.47 -6.90 -2.44
C ILE A 380 -8.30 -6.02 -2.03
N HIS A 381 -7.53 -6.46 -1.03
CA HIS A 381 -6.40 -5.73 -0.43
C HIS A 381 -5.11 -6.57 -0.40
N LEU A 382 -4.00 -6.01 -0.91
CA LEU A 382 -2.66 -6.59 -0.89
C LEU A 382 -1.72 -5.60 -0.18
N TYR A 383 -0.89 -6.04 0.77
CA TYR A 383 0.05 -5.13 1.43
C TYR A 383 1.47 -5.70 1.56
N ARG A 384 2.44 -4.78 1.58
CA ARG A 384 3.84 -5.08 1.86
C ARG A 384 4.13 -4.82 3.34
N GLY A 385 4.23 -5.89 4.12
CA GLY A 385 4.49 -5.83 5.55
C GLY A 385 5.98 -5.99 5.84
N ARG A 386 6.52 -5.19 6.77
CA ARG A 386 7.79 -5.53 7.41
C ARG A 386 7.58 -6.60 8.45
#